data_AF-W1YW29-F1
#
_entry.id   AF-W1YW29-F1
#
_cell.length_a   1.000
_cell.length_b   1.000
_cell.length_c   1.000
_cell.angle_alpha   90.00
_cell.angle_beta   90.00
_cell.angle_gamma   90.00
#
_symmetry.space_group_name_H-M   'P 1'
#
loop_
_entity.id
_entity.type
_entity.pdbx_description
1 polymer ?
#
loop_
_entity_poly.entity_id
_entity_poly.type
_entity_poly.pdbx_seq_one_letter_code
_entity_poly.pdbx_strand_id
1 'polypeptide(L)'
;GAVTIRLRSLQSVMERSLRRHHNPEAPEVVEEQLPTYDYNRVVFTEEMRKTYKILVPQMSPLHFSLLDPVLKNEGYNFEMLPAPTRDDIEVGLKYINNDACYPAIIVVGQLMSALLSGKYD
;
A
#
# COMPACT_ATOMS: atom_id res chain seq x y z
N GLY A 1 -10.01 -1.70 17.54
CA GLY A 1 -9.10 -0.84 16.73
C GLY A 1 -8.16 -1.71 15.92
N ALA A 2 -7.34 -1.10 15.03
CA ALA A 2 -6.42 -1.82 14.14
C ALA A 2 -5.48 -2.80 14.90
N VAL A 3 -5.02 -2.42 16.10
CA VAL A 3 -4.21 -3.27 16.99
C VAL A 3 -4.95 -4.55 17.40
N THR A 4 -6.23 -4.45 17.76
CA THR A 4 -7.05 -5.59 18.18
C THR A 4 -7.25 -6.59 17.03
N ILE A 5 -7.42 -6.10 15.81
CA ILE A 5 -7.57 -6.94 14.61
C ILE A 5 -6.28 -7.71 14.33
N ARG A 6 -5.13 -7.04 14.46
CA ARG A 6 -3.81 -7.64 14.27
C ARG A 6 -3.47 -8.71 15.31
N LEU A 7 -3.79 -8.46 16.58
CA LEU A 7 -3.59 -9.44 17.66
C LEU A 7 -4.43 -10.71 17.43
N ARG A 8 -5.69 -10.56 17.01
CA ARG A 8 -6.55 -11.71 16.69
C ARG A 8 -6.08 -12.50 15.47
N SER A 9 -5.59 -11.80 14.44
CA SER A 9 -5.00 -12.43 13.25
C SER A 9 -3.73 -13.21 13.61
N LEU A 10 -2.87 -12.63 14.44
CA LEU A 10 -1.66 -13.31 14.92
C LEU A 10 -2.00 -14.55 15.76
N GLN A 11 -2.99 -14.42 16.66
CA GLN A 11 -3.47 -15.53 17.48
C GLN A 11 -4.01 -16.70 16.63
N SER A 12 -4.80 -16.43 15.58
CA SER A 12 -5.36 -17.48 14.73
C SER A 12 -4.28 -18.22 13.93
N VAL A 13 -3.24 -17.52 13.49
CA VAL A 13 -2.07 -18.12 12.82
C VAL A 13 -1.28 -19.00 13.79
N MET A 14 -1.06 -18.52 15.03
CA MET A 14 -0.38 -19.30 16.07
C MET A 14 -1.16 -20.57 16.45
N GLU A 15 -2.48 -20.47 16.63
CA GLU A 15 -3.35 -21.63 16.91
C GLU A 15 -3.32 -22.65 15.77
N ARG A 16 -3.33 -22.21 14.51
CA ARG A 16 -3.18 -23.09 13.33
C ARG A 16 -1.81 -23.78 13.30
N SER A 17 -0.74 -23.06 13.61
CA SER A 17 0.64 -23.60 13.64
C SER A 17 0.85 -24.63 14.76
N LEU A 18 0.33 -24.35 15.96
CA LEU A 18 0.36 -25.26 17.10
C LEU A 18 -0.41 -26.56 16.83
N ARG A 19 -1.59 -26.46 16.20
CA ARG A 19 -2.38 -27.64 15.79
C ARG A 19 -1.65 -28.51 14.78
N ARG A 20 -0.89 -27.92 13.84
CA ARG A 20 -0.11 -28.68 12.83
C ARG A 20 1.08 -29.43 13.42
N HIS A 21 1.72 -28.92 14.47
CA HIS A 21 2.90 -29.57 15.08
C HIS A 21 2.53 -30.67 16.10
N HIS A 22 1.28 -30.77 16.56
CA HIS A 22 0.87 -31.71 17.61
C HIS A 22 -0.20 -32.71 17.19
N ASN A 23 -0.73 -32.65 15.95
CA ASN A 23 -1.77 -33.57 15.51
C ASN A 23 -1.54 -34.10 14.08
N PRO A 24 -1.12 -35.37 13.92
CA PRO A 24 -0.96 -36.00 12.59
C PRO A 24 -2.30 -36.25 11.87
N GLU A 25 -3.45 -36.11 12.55
CA GLU A 25 -4.81 -36.23 12.00
C GLU A 25 -5.44 -34.86 11.69
N ALA A 26 -4.63 -33.81 11.48
CA ALA A 26 -5.17 -32.51 11.09
C ALA A 26 -6.00 -32.68 9.80
N PRO A 27 -7.28 -32.23 9.78
CA PRO A 27 -8.13 -32.40 8.62
C PRO A 27 -7.47 -31.80 7.38
N GLU A 28 -7.61 -32.48 6.25
CA GLU A 28 -7.13 -32.01 4.94
C GLU A 28 -7.51 -30.54 4.76
N VAL A 29 -6.55 -29.77 4.26
CA VAL A 29 -6.70 -28.34 4.00
C VAL A 29 -7.94 -28.19 3.13
N VAL A 30 -9.05 -27.74 3.72
CA VAL A 30 -10.20 -27.29 2.95
C VAL A 30 -9.63 -26.20 2.05
N GLU A 31 -9.58 -26.46 0.74
CA GLU A 31 -9.25 -25.44 -0.24
C GLU A 31 -10.26 -24.32 -0.05
N GLU A 32 -9.86 -23.34 0.75
CA GLU A 32 -10.61 -22.11 0.97
C GLU A 32 -10.67 -21.49 -0.42
N GLN A 33 -11.85 -21.56 -1.06
CA GLN A 33 -12.07 -20.96 -2.37
C GLN A 33 -11.73 -19.49 -2.24
N LEU A 34 -10.51 -19.14 -2.66
CA LEU A 34 -10.04 -17.77 -2.60
C LEU A 34 -11.03 -16.95 -3.41
N PRO A 35 -11.54 -15.82 -2.88
CA PRO A 35 -12.40 -14.96 -3.66
C PRO A 35 -11.65 -14.60 -4.94
N THR A 36 -12.28 -14.82 -6.09
CA THR A 36 -11.74 -14.36 -7.35
C THR A 36 -11.73 -12.83 -7.29
N TYR A 37 -10.56 -12.24 -7.05
CA TYR A 37 -10.36 -10.81 -7.15
C TYR A 37 -10.47 -10.43 -8.63
N ASP A 38 -11.70 -10.23 -9.11
CA ASP A 38 -11.98 -9.69 -10.43
C ASP A 38 -11.68 -8.18 -10.40
N TYR A 39 -10.38 -7.88 -10.32
CA TYR A 39 -9.88 -6.51 -10.33
C TYR A 39 -9.73 -6.06 -11.78
N ASN A 40 -10.70 -5.27 -12.25
CA ASN A 40 -10.61 -4.59 -13.53
C ASN A 40 -9.52 -3.52 -13.47
N ARG A 41 -8.30 -3.92 -13.87
CA ARG A 41 -7.15 -3.02 -13.92
C ARG A 41 -7.41 -1.90 -14.94
N VAL A 42 -7.51 -0.68 -14.44
CA VAL A 42 -7.51 0.52 -15.30
C VAL A 42 -6.07 0.79 -15.75
N VAL A 43 -5.87 0.85 -17.06
CA VAL A 43 -4.58 1.22 -17.65
C VAL A 43 -4.58 2.73 -17.90
N PHE A 44 -3.49 3.40 -17.54
CA PHE A 44 -3.31 4.82 -17.80
C PHE A 44 -3.28 5.08 -19.31
N THR A 45 -4.12 5.99 -19.81
CA THR A 45 -4.23 6.30 -21.25
C THR A 45 -3.63 7.66 -21.61
N GLU A 46 -3.42 7.92 -22.90
CA GLU A 46 -2.92 9.22 -23.38
C GLU A 46 -3.90 10.37 -23.10
N GLU A 47 -5.21 10.11 -23.04
CA GLU A 47 -6.21 11.11 -22.65
C GLU A 47 -6.05 11.49 -21.18
N MET A 48 -5.79 10.50 -20.31
CA MET A 48 -5.57 10.74 -18.88
C MET A 48 -4.35 11.61 -18.61
N ARG A 49 -3.32 11.57 -19.45
CA ARG A 49 -2.12 12.43 -19.36
C ARG A 49 -2.46 13.93 -19.26
N LYS A 50 -3.56 14.36 -19.87
CA LYS A 50 -3.97 15.77 -19.91
C LYS A 50 -4.74 16.22 -18.66
N THR A 51 -5.37 15.30 -17.94
CA THR A 51 -6.31 15.62 -16.87
C THR A 51 -5.89 15.06 -15.52
N TYR A 52 -5.31 13.86 -15.48
CA TYR A 52 -4.92 13.20 -14.25
C TYR A 52 -3.59 13.73 -13.74
N LYS A 53 -3.50 13.85 -12.41
CA LYS A 53 -2.26 14.15 -11.71
C LYS A 53 -1.61 12.86 -11.21
N ILE A 54 -0.33 12.67 -11.54
CA ILE A 54 0.47 11.54 -11.09
C ILE A 54 1.13 11.93 -9.77
N LEU A 55 0.68 11.31 -8.68
CA LEU A 55 1.26 11.48 -7.35
C LEU A 55 2.41 10.51 -7.15
N VAL A 56 3.56 11.03 -6.71
CA VAL A 56 4.74 10.21 -6.43
C VAL A 56 5.22 10.41 -5.00
N PRO A 57 5.33 9.34 -4.20
CA PRO A 57 5.87 9.42 -2.85
C PRO A 57 7.34 9.83 -2.88
N GLN A 58 7.78 10.51 -1.83
CA GLN A 58 9.17 10.95 -1.75
C GLN A 58 10.04 9.78 -1.27
N MET A 59 10.89 9.24 -2.16
CA MET A 59 11.88 8.19 -1.81
C MET A 59 13.31 8.69 -1.68
N SER A 60 13.76 9.63 -2.52
CA SER A 60 15.11 10.21 -2.46
C SER A 60 15.12 11.64 -3.01
N PRO A 61 15.34 12.68 -2.19
CA PRO A 61 15.21 14.06 -2.63
C PRO A 61 16.12 14.39 -3.82
N LEU A 62 17.35 13.87 -3.81
CA LEU A 62 18.34 14.17 -4.85
C LEU A 62 17.91 13.59 -6.21
N HIS A 63 17.60 12.30 -6.27
CA HIS A 63 17.24 11.65 -7.53
C HIS A 63 15.90 12.15 -8.07
N PHE A 64 14.93 12.34 -7.18
CA PHE A 64 13.57 12.69 -7.57
C PHE A 64 13.43 14.18 -7.94
N SER A 65 14.28 15.07 -7.40
CA SER A 65 14.32 16.47 -7.85
C SER A 65 14.61 16.65 -9.35
N LEU A 66 15.32 15.70 -9.96
CA LEU A 66 15.61 15.70 -11.39
C LEU A 66 14.46 15.12 -12.22
N LEU A 67 13.67 14.21 -11.65
CA LEU A 67 12.56 13.56 -12.35
C LEU A 67 11.37 14.50 -12.56
N ASP A 68 11.09 15.38 -11.60
CA ASP A 68 9.98 16.34 -11.69
C ASP A 68 10.01 17.22 -12.96
N PRO A 69 11.11 17.96 -13.25
CA PRO A 69 11.17 18.78 -14.46
C PRO A 69 11.20 17.95 -15.75
N VAL A 70 11.81 16.75 -15.73
CA VAL A 70 11.86 15.87 -16.91
C VAL A 70 10.46 15.39 -17.28
N LEU A 71 9.70 14.89 -16.31
CA LEU A 71 8.36 14.36 -16.56
C LEU A 71 7.35 15.46 -16.95
N LYS A 72 7.51 16.66 -16.38
CA LYS A 72 6.73 17.84 -16.79
C LYS A 72 7.06 18.28 -18.23
N ASN A 73 8.32 18.20 -18.64
CA ASN A 73 8.73 18.48 -20.02
C ASN A 73 8.13 17.45 -21.00
N GLU A 74 8.05 16.19 -20.57
CA GLU A 74 7.29 15.14 -21.26
C GLU A 74 5.77 15.30 -21.06
N GLY A 75 5.24 16.47 -20.71
CA GLY A 75 3.80 16.74 -20.67
C GLY A 75 2.98 15.91 -19.68
N TYR A 76 3.60 15.29 -18.67
CA TYR A 76 2.87 14.64 -17.58
C TYR A 76 2.60 15.65 -16.45
N ASN A 77 1.36 15.65 -15.94
CA ASN A 77 1.02 16.41 -14.73
C ASN A 77 1.52 15.66 -13.50
N PHE A 78 2.78 15.88 -13.14
CA PHE A 78 3.49 15.16 -12.11
C PHE A 78 3.62 16.00 -10.84
N GLU A 79 3.36 15.40 -9.67
CA GLU A 79 3.55 16.03 -8.37
C GLU A 79 4.28 15.11 -7.39
N MET A 80 5.41 15.60 -6.91
CA MET A 80 6.16 14.98 -5.84
C MET A 80 5.52 15.31 -4.50
N LEU A 81 5.14 14.28 -3.75
CA LEU A 81 4.69 14.46 -2.38
C LEU A 81 5.85 15.00 -1.52
N PRO A 82 5.55 15.78 -0.47
CA PRO A 82 6.56 16.28 0.46
C PRO A 82 7.27 15.12 1.17
N ALA A 83 8.33 15.42 1.93
CA ALA A 83 8.97 14.41 2.76
C ALA A 83 7.95 13.78 3.74
N PRO A 84 8.03 12.46 4.01
CA PRO A 84 7.09 11.77 4.87
C PRO A 84 7.15 12.29 6.30
N THR A 85 5.97 12.42 6.90
CA THR A 85 5.76 12.81 8.29
C THR A 85 5.49 11.59 9.17
N ARG A 86 5.45 11.80 10.49
CA ARG A 86 5.02 10.74 11.42
C ARG A 86 3.57 10.30 11.18
N ASP A 87 2.71 11.26 10.85
CA ASP A 87 1.30 10.99 10.58
C ASP A 87 1.14 10.09 9.33
N ASP A 88 1.96 10.30 8.30
CA ASP A 88 1.99 9.42 7.12
C ASP A 88 2.33 7.97 7.50
N ILE A 89 3.29 7.78 8.41
CA ILE A 89 3.66 6.44 8.89
C ILE A 89 2.49 5.80 9.65
N GLU A 90 1.82 6.55 10.51
CA GLU A 90 0.65 6.06 11.24
C GLU A 90 -0.52 5.71 10.31
N VAL A 91 -0.73 6.49 9.25
CA VAL A 91 -1.69 6.18 8.19
C VAL A 91 -1.28 4.92 7.45
N GLY A 92 -0.01 4.79 7.04
CA GLY A 92 0.50 3.60 6.37
C GLY A 92 0.27 2.34 7.19
N LEU A 93 0.56 2.41 8.50
CA LEU A 93 0.29 1.36 9.47
C LEU A 93 -1.20 1.02 9.63
N LYS A 94 -2.15 1.78 9.09
CA LYS A 94 -3.58 1.38 9.04
C LYS A 94 -3.94 0.59 7.79
N TYR A 95 -3.21 0.80 6.69
CA TYR A 95 -3.57 0.29 5.36
C TYR A 95 -2.65 -0.82 4.82
N ILE A 96 -1.50 -1.07 5.46
CA ILE A 96 -0.57 -2.13 5.06
C ILE A 96 -0.43 -3.21 6.15
N ASN A 97 -0.03 -4.41 5.77
CA ASN A 97 0.27 -5.49 6.72
C ASN A 97 1.56 -5.23 7.50
N ASN A 98 1.68 -5.83 8.69
CA ASN A 98 2.82 -5.60 9.59
C ASN A 98 4.14 -6.24 9.13
N ASP A 99 4.06 -7.17 8.17
CA ASP A 99 5.20 -7.87 7.57
C ASP A 99 5.81 -7.07 6.40
N ALA A 100 5.19 -5.98 5.99
CA ALA A 100 5.72 -5.09 4.97
C ALA A 100 6.96 -4.34 5.48
N CYS A 101 7.97 -4.22 4.61
CA CYS A 101 9.16 -3.45 4.94
C CYS A 101 8.81 -1.98 5.19
N TYR A 102 9.55 -1.33 6.09
CA TYR A 102 9.29 0.04 6.50
C TYR A 102 9.18 1.06 5.34
N PRO A 103 10.00 0.98 4.27
CA PRO A 103 9.81 1.83 3.09
C PRO A 103 8.44 1.69 2.43
N ALA A 104 7.88 0.47 2.35
CA ALA A 104 6.55 0.26 1.80
C ALA A 104 5.47 0.89 2.69
N ILE A 105 5.64 0.81 4.02
CA ILE A 105 4.73 1.46 4.99
C ILE A 105 4.71 2.98 4.76
N ILE A 106 5.88 3.60 4.60
CA ILE A 106 5.99 5.03 4.32
C ILE A 106 5.28 5.39 3.01
N VAL A 107 5.58 4.66 1.93
CA VAL A 107 5.02 4.94 0.59
C VAL A 107 3.50 4.86 0.59
N VAL A 108 2.94 3.79 1.16
CA VAL A 108 1.48 3.64 1.28
C VAL A 108 0.92 4.75 2.16
N GLY A 109 1.59 5.08 3.26
CA GLY A 109 1.23 6.17 4.14
C GLY A 109 1.07 7.51 3.44
N GLN A 110 2.10 7.94 2.70
CA GLN A 110 2.08 9.21 1.98
C GLN A 110 0.97 9.27 0.92
N LEU A 111 0.81 8.20 0.14
CA LEU A 111 -0.23 8.12 -0.89
C LEU A 111 -1.63 8.19 -0.26
N MET A 112 -1.86 7.41 0.80
CA MET A 112 -3.15 7.40 1.48
C MET A 112 -3.43 8.74 2.16
N SER A 113 -2.46 9.37 2.82
CA SER A 113 -2.62 10.72 3.39
C SER A 113 -2.96 11.76 2.33
N ALA A 114 -2.30 11.71 1.17
CA ALA A 114 -2.59 12.62 0.07
C ALA A 114 -4.04 12.46 -0.41
N LEU A 115 -4.47 11.23 -0.69
CA LEU A 115 -5.84 10.95 -1.13
C LEU A 115 -6.89 11.33 -0.06
N LEU A 116 -6.63 11.02 1.21
CA LEU A 116 -7.51 11.37 2.32
C LEU A 116 -7.57 12.87 2.62
N SER A 117 -6.62 13.66 2.13
CA SER A 117 -6.62 15.12 2.33
C SER A 117 -7.71 15.85 1.54
N GLY A 118 -8.34 15.18 0.56
CA GLY A 118 -9.36 15.76 -0.31
C GLY A 118 -8.82 16.75 -1.35
N LYS A 119 -7.49 16.90 -1.46
CA LYS A 119 -6.84 17.74 -2.48
C LYS A 119 -6.77 17.10 -3.86
N TYR A 120 -6.98 15.80 -3.94
CA TYR A 120 -6.86 14.99 -5.15
C TYR A 120 -8.11 14.13 -5.27
N ASP A 121 -8.55 13.88 -6.51
CA ASP A 121 -9.76 13.12 -6.85
C ASP A 121 -9.48 11.67 -7.27
#